data_AF-A0A7S3BHR9-F1
#
_entry.id   AF-A0A7S3BHR9-F1
#
_cell.length_a   1.000
_cell.length_b   1.000
_cell.length_c   1.000
_cell.angle_alpha   90.00
_cell.angle_beta   90.00
_cell.angle_gamma   90.00
#
_symmetry.space_group_name_H-M   'P 1'
#
loop_
_entity.id
_entity.type
_entity.pdbx_description
1 polymer ?
#
loop_
_entity_poly.entity_id
_entity_poly.type
_entity_poly.pdbx_seq_one_letter_code
_entity_poly.pdbx_strand_id
1 'polypeptide(L)'
;ERFSGGHFGSGSYLAEVSDKINQYVSRESKSPATAVLELHEHLYADDGRRPDDPNVYYGFVCRAALGHFVRTMDGETSIDGGHPIFAKGTSKRELAAIPESPRGTHYHSMLVEIGGKVKRHREFVVFHSDTIYPEYLVAFHRV
;
A
#
# COMPACT_ATOMS: atom_id res chain seq x y z
N GLU A 1 -8.02 -0.83 -11.76
CA GLU A 1 -7.37 -1.80 -10.85
C GLU A 1 -8.39 -2.45 -9.90
N ARG A 2 -7.99 -3.54 -9.21
CA ARG A 2 -8.65 -4.01 -7.98
C ARG A 2 -8.15 -3.14 -6.83
N PHE A 3 -8.94 -2.17 -6.40
CA PHE A 3 -8.63 -1.34 -5.24
C PHE A 3 -9.00 -2.04 -3.94
N SER A 4 -8.17 -1.89 -2.91
CA SER A 4 -8.55 -2.30 -1.55
C SER A 4 -9.49 -1.25 -0.96
N GLY A 5 -10.66 -1.67 -0.48
CA GLY A 5 -11.62 -0.80 0.20
C GLY A 5 -11.20 -0.53 1.65
N GLY A 6 -10.06 0.14 1.83
CA GLY A 6 -9.52 0.45 3.15
C GLY A 6 -10.16 1.68 3.80
N HIS A 7 -9.78 1.96 5.05
CA HIS A 7 -10.30 3.09 5.84
C HIS A 7 -10.03 4.48 5.22
N PHE A 8 -9.11 4.54 4.27
CA PHE A 8 -8.61 5.76 3.65
C PHE A 8 -8.92 5.80 2.13
N GLY A 9 -9.99 5.14 1.71
CA GLY A 9 -10.43 5.12 0.33
C GLY A 9 -9.90 3.94 -0.50
N SER A 10 -10.25 3.97 -1.78
CA SER A 10 -9.98 2.89 -2.73
C SER A 10 -8.63 3.13 -3.40
N GLY A 11 -7.55 2.69 -2.74
CA GLY A 11 -6.18 2.89 -3.20
C GLY A 11 -5.29 1.69 -2.92
N SER A 12 -4.02 1.83 -3.31
CA SER A 12 -2.91 0.96 -2.92
C SER A 12 -2.28 1.51 -1.65
N TYR A 13 -2.12 0.65 -0.64
CA TYR A 13 -1.62 1.02 0.69
C TYR A 13 -0.18 0.53 0.82
N LEU A 14 0.71 1.45 1.20
CA LEU A 14 2.13 1.20 1.44
C LEU A 14 2.47 1.60 2.88
N ALA A 15 3.51 0.98 3.42
CA ALA A 15 4.03 1.28 4.74
C ALA A 15 5.56 1.44 4.69
N GLU A 16 6.09 2.31 5.53
CA GLU A 16 7.54 2.51 5.68
C GLU A 16 8.22 1.42 6.52
N VAL A 17 7.45 0.67 7.31
CA VAL A 17 7.96 -0.38 8.20
C VAL A 17 7.33 -1.74 7.91
N SER A 18 8.16 -2.78 7.96
CA SER A 18 7.77 -4.17 7.73
C SER A 18 6.72 -4.69 8.73
N ASP A 19 6.76 -4.22 9.97
CA ASP A 19 5.85 -4.63 11.04
C ASP A 19 4.38 -4.37 10.69
N LYS A 20 4.12 -3.34 9.88
CA LYS A 20 2.78 -3.03 9.38
C LYS A 20 2.36 -3.99 8.27
N ILE A 21 3.25 -4.31 7.32
CA ILE A 21 3.00 -5.26 6.24
C ILE A 21 2.67 -6.64 6.82
N ASN A 22 3.28 -7.00 7.95
CA ASN A 22 3.00 -8.23 8.65
C ASN A 22 1.50 -8.44 8.99
N GLN A 23 0.73 -7.37 9.12
CA GLN A 23 -0.73 -7.43 9.38
C GLN A 23 -1.55 -7.80 8.15
N TYR A 24 -0.96 -7.74 6.94
CA TYR A 24 -1.65 -7.93 5.66
C TYR A 24 -1.16 -9.16 4.89
N VAL A 25 -0.22 -9.92 5.46
CA VAL A 25 0.23 -11.19 4.88
C VAL A 25 -0.45 -12.36 5.59
N SER A 26 -0.85 -13.35 4.79
CA SER A 26 -1.45 -14.59 5.27
C SER A 26 -0.51 -15.74 5.02
N ARG A 27 -0.61 -16.76 5.88
CA ARG A 27 0.11 -18.01 5.65
C ARG A 27 -0.41 -18.66 4.37
N GLU A 28 0.48 -19.34 3.66
CA GLU A 28 0.10 -20.11 2.49
C GLU A 28 -0.96 -21.18 2.86
N SER A 29 -1.88 -21.42 1.91
CA SER A 29 -2.84 -22.52 2.01
C SER A 29 -2.12 -23.86 2.05
N LYS A 30 -2.66 -24.84 2.77
CA LYS A 30 -2.17 -26.24 2.72
C LYS A 30 -2.28 -26.87 1.32
N SER A 31 -3.12 -26.29 0.46
CA SER A 31 -3.26 -26.65 -0.94
C SER A 31 -3.07 -25.38 -1.78
N PRO A 32 -1.82 -25.00 -2.07
CA PRO A 32 -1.55 -23.81 -2.86
C PRO A 32 -2.02 -24.02 -4.31
N ALA A 33 -2.39 -22.91 -4.96
CA ALA A 33 -2.73 -22.93 -6.37
C ALA A 33 -1.47 -23.20 -7.21
N THR A 34 -1.63 -23.81 -8.39
CA THR A 34 -0.52 -24.14 -9.30
C THR A 34 0.39 -22.94 -9.59
N ALA A 35 -0.17 -21.74 -9.78
CA ALA A 35 0.62 -20.54 -10.03
C ALA A 35 1.57 -20.17 -8.87
N VAL A 36 1.21 -20.48 -7.63
CA VAL A 36 2.08 -20.26 -6.45
C VAL A 36 3.19 -21.32 -6.41
N LEU A 37 2.85 -22.56 -6.79
CA LEU A 37 3.83 -23.61 -6.99
C LEU A 37 4.81 -23.26 -8.12
N GLU A 38 4.37 -22.70 -9.24
CA GLU A 38 5.29 -22.24 -10.29
C GLU A 38 6.15 -21.07 -9.81
N LEU A 39 5.55 -20.10 -9.09
CA LEU A 39 6.27 -18.93 -8.58
C LEU A 39 7.47 -19.34 -7.72
N HIS A 40 7.29 -20.18 -6.70
CA HIS A 40 8.46 -20.55 -5.92
C HIS A 40 9.42 -21.53 -6.62
N GLU A 41 9.07 -22.21 -7.72
CA GLU A 41 10.09 -22.91 -8.52
C GLU A 41 11.05 -21.87 -9.08
N HIS A 42 10.52 -20.77 -9.62
CA HIS A 42 11.34 -19.68 -10.12
C HIS A 42 12.15 -18.98 -9.02
N LEU A 43 11.57 -18.77 -7.83
CA LEU A 43 12.26 -18.06 -6.75
C LEU A 43 13.38 -18.86 -6.08
N TYR A 44 13.31 -20.19 -6.08
CA TYR A 44 14.23 -21.04 -5.33
C TYR A 44 14.88 -22.16 -6.17
N ALA A 45 14.80 -22.06 -7.50
CA ALA A 45 15.36 -23.06 -8.43
C ALA A 45 16.83 -23.40 -8.11
N ASP A 46 17.62 -22.37 -7.78
CA ASP A 46 19.07 -22.50 -7.66
C ASP A 46 19.54 -22.89 -6.25
N ASP A 47 18.78 -22.51 -5.22
CA ASP A 47 19.21 -22.66 -3.82
C ASP A 47 18.72 -23.96 -3.17
N GLY A 48 17.80 -24.70 -3.80
CA GLY A 48 17.24 -25.95 -3.27
C GLY A 48 16.48 -25.80 -1.93
N ARG A 49 16.32 -24.57 -1.43
CA ARG A 49 15.70 -24.21 -0.16
C ARG A 49 14.21 -23.87 -0.31
N ARG A 50 13.53 -24.64 -1.14
CA ARG A 50 12.08 -24.55 -1.35
C ARG A 50 11.40 -25.80 -0.79
N PRO A 51 10.08 -25.89 -0.54
CA PRO A 51 8.97 -24.97 -0.16
C PRO A 51 8.22 -25.45 1.10
N ASP A 52 8.78 -26.35 1.90
CA ASP A 52 8.04 -27.07 2.95
C ASP A 52 8.06 -26.38 4.32
N ASP A 53 8.70 -25.21 4.42
CA ASP A 53 8.54 -24.35 5.59
C ASP A 53 7.27 -23.49 5.45
N PRO A 54 6.17 -23.82 6.16
CA PRO A 54 4.92 -23.09 6.06
C PRO A 54 4.99 -21.69 6.69
N ASN A 55 6.15 -21.28 7.21
CA ASN A 55 6.34 -20.01 7.92
C ASN A 55 7.05 -18.94 7.09
N VAL A 56 7.23 -19.15 5.79
CA VAL A 56 7.70 -18.12 4.88
C VAL A 56 6.54 -17.23 4.44
N TYR A 57 6.76 -15.92 4.55
CA TYR A 57 5.86 -14.87 4.10
C TYR A 57 6.55 -14.02 3.04
N TYR A 58 5.76 -13.35 2.20
CA TYR A 58 6.29 -12.49 1.15
C TYR A 58 5.78 -11.06 1.31
N GLY A 59 6.66 -10.09 1.07
CA GLY A 59 6.33 -8.67 1.01
C GLY A 59 6.97 -8.02 -0.21
N PHE A 60 6.26 -7.08 -0.82
CA PHE A 60 6.84 -6.25 -1.88
C PHE A 60 7.51 -5.02 -1.28
N VAL A 61 8.74 -4.74 -1.73
CA VAL A 61 9.37 -3.44 -1.57
C VAL A 61 9.16 -2.68 -2.87
N CYS A 62 8.40 -1.59 -2.78
CA CYS A 62 8.00 -0.83 -3.95
C CYS A 62 8.74 0.49 -4.04
N ARG A 63 9.11 0.88 -5.26
CA ARG A 63 9.41 2.27 -5.59
C ARG A 63 8.09 2.96 -5.92
N ALA A 64 7.73 3.97 -5.16
CA ALA A 64 6.49 4.71 -5.36
C ALA A 64 6.77 6.21 -5.56
N ALA A 65 6.22 6.78 -6.63
CA ALA A 65 6.24 8.22 -6.86
C ALA A 65 5.06 8.87 -6.12
N LEU A 66 5.32 9.44 -4.95
CA LEU A 66 4.27 10.04 -4.11
C LEU A 66 3.79 11.42 -4.60
N GLY A 67 4.58 12.09 -5.44
CA GLY A 67 4.27 13.42 -5.98
C GLY A 67 3.97 14.45 -4.88
N HIS A 68 3.02 15.34 -5.16
CA HIS A 68 2.47 16.25 -4.16
C HIS A 68 1.39 15.54 -3.36
N PHE A 69 1.68 15.20 -2.10
CA PHE A 69 0.79 14.45 -1.23
C PHE A 69 -0.02 15.34 -0.30
N VAL A 70 -1.17 14.86 0.16
CA VAL A 70 -1.97 15.48 1.23
C VAL A 70 -1.72 14.74 2.54
N ARG A 71 -1.60 15.47 3.66
CA ARG A 71 -1.48 14.87 4.99
C ARG A 71 -2.80 14.85 5.72
N THR A 72 -3.10 13.75 6.41
CA THR A 72 -4.33 13.60 7.20
C THR A 72 -4.09 12.73 8.43
N MET A 73 -4.86 12.95 9.50
CA MET A 73 -4.91 12.02 10.65
C MET A 73 -6.19 11.16 10.64
N ASP A 74 -7.23 11.61 9.93
CA ASP A 74 -8.57 11.03 9.98
C ASP A 74 -9.04 10.44 8.65
N GLY A 75 -8.32 10.67 7.55
CA GLY A 75 -8.74 10.21 6.23
C GLY A 75 -9.88 11.03 5.62
N GLU A 76 -10.20 12.20 6.15
CA GLU A 76 -11.26 13.07 5.64
C GLU A 76 -10.76 14.51 5.44
N THR A 77 -9.91 14.99 6.34
CA THR A 77 -9.49 16.39 6.42
C THR A 77 -7.97 16.55 6.28
N SER A 78 -7.56 17.54 5.50
CA SER A 78 -6.16 17.95 5.34
C SER A 78 -5.64 18.58 6.64
N ILE A 79 -4.50 18.11 7.14
CA ILE A 79 -3.81 18.74 8.28
C ILE A 79 -3.33 20.14 7.89
N ASP A 80 -2.84 20.29 6.66
CA ASP A 80 -2.14 21.49 6.21
C ASP A 80 -3.08 22.64 5.86
N GLY A 81 -4.27 22.32 5.36
CA GLY A 81 -5.22 23.32 4.85
C GLY A 81 -6.63 23.23 5.44
N GLY A 82 -6.92 22.24 6.29
CA GLY A 82 -8.24 22.08 6.92
C GLY A 82 -9.39 21.76 5.95
N HIS A 83 -9.09 21.48 4.68
CA HIS A 83 -10.09 21.19 3.65
C HIS A 83 -10.33 19.67 3.50
N PRO A 84 -11.46 19.25 2.91
CA PRO A 84 -11.69 17.85 2.57
C PRO A 84 -10.58 17.28 1.66
N ILE A 85 -10.21 16.01 1.86
CA ILE A 85 -9.11 15.38 1.11
C ILE A 85 -9.54 14.67 -0.17
N PHE A 86 -10.84 14.40 -0.36
CA PHE A 86 -11.37 13.72 -1.54
C PHE A 86 -12.11 14.68 -2.48
N ALA A 87 -12.01 14.43 -3.78
CA ALA A 87 -12.82 15.14 -4.76
C ALA A 87 -14.31 14.83 -4.56
N LYS A 88 -15.16 15.86 -4.71
CA LYS A 88 -16.62 15.73 -4.55
C LYS A 88 -17.20 14.74 -5.58
N GLY A 89 -18.17 13.94 -5.14
CA GLY A 89 -18.86 12.98 -6.01
C GLY A 89 -18.05 11.72 -6.33
N THR A 90 -16.86 11.56 -5.74
CA THR A 90 -16.07 10.34 -5.91
C THR A 90 -16.32 9.40 -4.74
N SER A 91 -16.34 8.10 -5.00
CA SER A 91 -16.41 7.06 -3.95
C SER A 91 -15.06 6.88 -3.26
N LYS A 92 -14.41 7.98 -2.86
CA LYS A 92 -13.06 8.03 -2.28
C LYS A 92 -12.01 7.35 -3.17
N ARG A 93 -12.06 7.68 -4.46
CA ARG A 93 -11.17 7.15 -5.51
C ARG A 93 -10.21 8.19 -6.07
N GLU A 94 -10.45 9.47 -5.80
CA GLU A 94 -9.67 10.59 -6.30
C GLU A 94 -9.52 11.63 -5.19
N LEU A 95 -8.30 12.12 -4.97
CA LEU A 95 -8.04 13.13 -3.95
C LEU A 95 -8.54 14.51 -4.41
N ALA A 96 -8.63 15.47 -3.51
CA ALA A 96 -9.01 16.84 -3.85
C ALA A 96 -7.95 17.52 -4.75
N ALA A 97 -8.33 18.61 -5.40
CA ALA A 97 -7.37 19.48 -6.08
C ALA A 97 -6.41 20.10 -5.05
N ILE A 98 -5.14 20.24 -5.43
CA ILE A 98 -4.16 21.01 -4.66
C ILE A 98 -4.62 22.47 -4.65
N PRO A 99 -4.75 23.11 -3.47
CA PRO A 99 -5.06 24.53 -3.40
C PRO A 99 -4.10 25.34 -4.28
N GLU A 100 -4.65 26.32 -5.01
CA GLU A 100 -3.88 27.24 -5.88
C GLU A 100 -3.17 26.58 -7.08
N SER A 101 -3.36 25.28 -7.31
CA SER A 101 -2.80 24.63 -8.49
C SER A 101 -3.40 25.24 -9.78
N PRO A 102 -2.57 25.74 -10.72
CA PRO A 102 -3.02 26.46 -11.92
C PRO A 102 -4.01 25.70 -12.82
N ARG A 103 -4.02 24.36 -12.76
CA ARG A 103 -4.89 23.49 -13.57
C ARG A 103 -5.88 22.66 -12.75
N GLY A 104 -5.98 22.93 -11.45
CA GLY A 104 -6.74 22.06 -10.55
C GLY A 104 -6.17 20.64 -10.44
N THR A 105 -4.86 20.47 -10.64
CA THR A 105 -4.14 19.21 -10.41
C THR A 105 -4.48 18.65 -9.04
N HIS A 106 -4.81 17.36 -9.01
CA HIS A 106 -5.15 16.63 -7.79
C HIS A 106 -3.89 16.27 -7.00
N TYR A 107 -4.04 16.06 -5.69
CA TYR A 107 -3.00 15.42 -4.91
C TYR A 107 -2.72 14.01 -5.46
N HIS A 108 -1.45 13.62 -5.48
CA HIS A 108 -1.02 12.39 -6.14
C HIS A 108 -1.06 11.18 -5.19
N SER A 109 -0.91 11.46 -3.90
CA SER A 109 -0.98 10.46 -2.84
C SER A 109 -1.41 11.11 -1.53
N MET A 110 -1.65 10.26 -0.54
CA MET A 110 -2.02 10.65 0.80
C MET A 110 -1.04 10.04 1.80
N LEU A 111 -0.58 10.87 2.73
CA LEU A 111 0.16 10.45 3.91
C LEU A 111 -0.78 10.50 5.12
N VAL A 112 -1.04 9.34 5.69
CA VAL A 112 -1.83 9.21 6.92
C VAL A 112 -0.88 9.24 8.11
N GLU A 113 -0.92 10.34 8.85
CA GLU A 113 -0.11 10.59 10.03
C GLU A 113 -0.65 9.84 11.26
N ILE A 114 0.26 9.57 12.20
CA ILE A 114 -0.08 8.95 13.48
C ILE A 114 -0.88 9.92 14.37
N GLY A 115 -1.64 9.36 15.32
CA GLY A 115 -2.37 10.13 16.33
C GLY A 115 -3.88 10.15 16.13
N GLY A 116 -4.35 9.99 14.89
CA GLY A 116 -5.76 9.87 14.55
C GLY A 116 -6.23 8.41 14.43
N LYS A 117 -6.74 8.04 13.25
CA LYS A 117 -7.23 6.67 12.98
C LYS A 117 -6.11 5.63 12.98
N VAL A 118 -4.87 6.03 12.70
CA VAL A 118 -3.70 5.15 12.79
C VAL A 118 -2.88 5.46 14.04
N LYS A 119 -2.48 4.41 14.76
CA LYS A 119 -1.88 4.53 16.09
C LYS A 119 -0.38 4.25 16.15
N ARG A 120 0.15 3.42 15.25
CA ARG A 120 1.53 2.89 15.38
C ARG A 120 2.45 3.31 14.25
N HIS A 121 1.98 3.29 13.01
CA HIS A 121 2.81 3.52 11.83
C HIS A 121 2.08 4.42 10.85
N ARG A 122 2.80 5.27 10.14
CA ARG A 122 2.21 6.05 9.05
C ARG A 122 1.84 5.13 7.90
N GLU A 123 0.81 5.50 7.14
CA GLU A 123 0.38 4.78 5.95
C GLU A 123 0.43 5.73 4.75
N PHE A 124 0.90 5.22 3.61
CA PHE A 124 0.88 5.95 2.35
C PHE A 124 -0.19 5.32 1.47
N VAL A 125 -1.08 6.15 0.91
CA VAL A 125 -2.14 5.67 0.01
C VAL A 125 -1.98 6.34 -1.34
N VAL A 126 -1.93 5.52 -2.37
CA VAL A 126 -1.77 5.95 -3.76
C VAL A 126 -2.98 5.48 -4.55
N PHE A 127 -3.62 6.39 -5.29
CA PHE A 127 -4.89 6.14 -5.97
C PHE A 127 -4.75 5.76 -7.45
N HIS A 128 -3.54 5.86 -8.00
CA HIS A 128 -3.21 5.43 -9.37
C HIS A 128 -2.00 4.49 -9.34
N SER A 129 -2.18 3.21 -9.67
CA SER A 129 -1.13 2.19 -9.52
C SER A 129 0.07 2.40 -10.43
N ASP A 130 -0.08 3.16 -11.52
CA ASP A 130 0.99 3.42 -12.50
C ASP A 130 2.19 4.15 -11.89
N THR A 131 2.03 4.68 -10.68
CA THR A 131 3.10 5.33 -9.90
C THR A 131 3.81 4.41 -8.92
N ILE A 132 3.44 3.12 -8.88
CA ILE A 132 4.03 2.09 -8.01
C ILE A 132 4.73 1.04 -8.88
N TYR A 133 6.00 0.83 -8.61
CA TYR A 133 6.78 -0.25 -9.19
C TYR A 133 7.22 -1.23 -8.09
N PRO A 134 6.74 -2.48 -8.10
CA PRO A 134 7.25 -3.53 -7.20
C PRO A 134 8.69 -3.86 -7.60
N GLU A 135 9.67 -3.31 -6.88
CA GLU A 135 11.09 -3.41 -7.23
C GLU A 135 11.73 -4.69 -6.69
N TYR A 136 11.30 -5.12 -5.50
CA TYR A 136 11.77 -6.36 -4.90
C TYR A 136 10.62 -7.16 -4.29
N LEU A 137 10.76 -8.48 -4.33
CA LEU A 137 9.97 -9.42 -3.53
C LEU A 137 10.88 -9.97 -2.43
N VAL A 138 10.49 -9.77 -1.17
CA VAL A 138 11.27 -10.23 -0.01
C VAL A 138 10.53 -11.37 0.65
N ALA A 139 11.22 -12.50 0.81
CA ALA A 139 10.78 -13.61 1.65
C ALA A 139 11.26 -13.40 3.09
N PHE A 140 10.40 -13.63 4.09
CA PHE A 140 10.74 -13.46 5.50
C PHE A 140 10.00 -14.44 6.41
N HIS A 141 10.56 -14.69 7.60
CA HIS A 141 9.91 -15.41 8.69
C HIS A 141 9.39 -14.45 9.75
N ARG A 142 8.29 -14.82 10.40
CA ARG A 142 7.84 -14.15 11.63
C ARG A 142 8.61 -14.75 12.81
N VAL A 143 9.09 -13.88 13.69
CA VAL A 143 9.67 -14.27 14.99
C VAL A 143 8.57 -14.28 16.04
#